data_AF-I8TEB0-F1
#
_entry.id   AF-I8TEB0-F1
#
_cell.length_a   1.000
_cell.length_b   1.000
_cell.length_c   1.000
_cell.angle_alpha   90.00
_cell.angle_beta   90.00
_cell.angle_gamma   90.00
#
_symmetry.space_group_name_H-M   'P 1'
#
loop_
_entity.id
_entity.type
_entity.pdbx_description
1 polymer ?
#
loop_
_entity_poly.entity_id
_entity_poly.type
_entity_poly.pdbx_seq_one_letter_code
_entity_poly.pdbx_strand_id
1 'polypeptide(L)'
;MQSTILKVMEECDSHGVTIPVVAVTSGKPLATLIKEIAALKGKPFGVLHRGEAADPDRLQVELDKHQIATHFFFEGDCDNAYCDRWEFSNRVLLQDGFARQQRNADHRQGVDEEYSDLAYRYRRKGFEGYGDHTIVGEIFTPTGGGKAAITVAIHLTFQTLVANRPQSIWIRHFLSDDSTATAPRAVCVRQALDKLGRFINQHRRAFAFSTACQYFAGPPASTPSLGVLKRRSIKHHLELMSHLNL
;
A
#
# COMPACT_ATOMS: atom_id res chain seq x y z
N MET A 1 -21.18 2.31 -5.31
CA MET A 1 -19.72 2.28 -5.06
C MET A 1 -19.21 0.85 -5.04
N GLN A 2 -19.74 -0.03 -4.19
CA GLN A 2 -19.39 -1.46 -4.17
C GLN A 2 -19.68 -2.17 -5.51
N SER A 3 -20.81 -1.87 -6.15
CA SER A 3 -21.15 -2.37 -7.50
C SER A 3 -20.23 -1.86 -8.62
N THR A 4 -19.58 -0.71 -8.45
CA THR A 4 -18.64 -0.15 -9.44
C THR A 4 -17.27 -0.79 -9.30
N ILE A 5 -16.82 -1.02 -8.06
CA ILE A 5 -15.55 -1.72 -7.79
C ILE A 5 -15.63 -3.17 -8.28
N LEU A 6 -16.73 -3.88 -8.00
CA LEU A 6 -16.93 -5.24 -8.48
C LEU A 6 -16.93 -5.33 -10.01
N LYS A 7 -17.58 -4.38 -10.70
CA LYS A 7 -17.53 -4.32 -12.17
C LYS A 7 -16.13 -4.07 -12.71
N VAL A 8 -15.37 -3.16 -12.10
CA VAL A 8 -13.97 -2.91 -12.50
C VAL A 8 -13.12 -4.14 -12.24
N MET A 9 -13.32 -4.83 -11.11
CA MET A 9 -12.65 -6.10 -10.83
C MET A 9 -13.01 -7.16 -11.88
N GLU A 10 -14.30 -7.34 -12.21
CA GLU A 10 -14.75 -8.26 -13.27
C GLU A 10 -14.16 -7.90 -14.64
N GLU A 11 -14.06 -6.62 -14.99
CA GLU A 11 -13.40 -6.15 -16.21
C GLU A 11 -11.89 -6.44 -16.17
N CYS A 12 -11.20 -6.22 -15.05
CA CYS A 12 -9.78 -6.57 -14.91
C CYS A 12 -9.54 -8.09 -14.96
N ASP A 13 -10.40 -8.87 -14.33
CA ASP A 13 -10.43 -10.34 -14.38
C ASP A 13 -10.58 -10.84 -15.82
N SER A 14 -11.43 -10.18 -16.63
CA SER A 14 -11.64 -10.56 -18.04
C SER A 14 -10.40 -10.36 -18.92
N HIS A 15 -9.46 -9.52 -18.48
CA HIS A 15 -8.17 -9.29 -19.14
C HIS A 15 -7.02 -10.11 -18.52
N GLY A 16 -7.30 -10.97 -17.53
CA GLY A 16 -6.28 -11.78 -16.86
C GLY A 16 -5.30 -10.96 -16.00
N VAL A 17 -5.71 -9.76 -15.57
CA VAL A 17 -4.86 -8.83 -14.81
C VAL A 17 -4.95 -9.06 -13.29
N THR A 18 -5.88 -9.90 -12.86
CA THR A 18 -6.13 -10.23 -11.46
C THR A 18 -5.95 -11.72 -11.24
N ILE A 19 -5.47 -12.06 -10.05
CA ILE A 19 -5.38 -13.44 -9.58
C ILE A 19 -6.29 -13.52 -8.35
N PRO A 20 -7.28 -14.44 -8.30
CA PRO A 20 -8.08 -14.63 -7.10
C PRO A 20 -7.18 -15.08 -5.96
N VAL A 21 -7.46 -14.65 -4.74
CA VAL A 21 -6.64 -14.97 -3.57
C VAL A 21 -7.51 -15.58 -2.46
N VAL A 22 -7.03 -16.67 -1.88
CA VAL A 22 -7.62 -17.24 -0.65
C VAL A 22 -6.73 -16.90 0.54
N ALA A 23 -7.35 -16.45 1.64
CA ALA A 23 -6.60 -16.02 2.81
C ALA A 23 -6.54 -17.13 3.87
N VAL A 24 -5.35 -17.45 4.35
CA VAL A 24 -5.09 -18.27 5.54
C VAL A 24 -4.92 -17.33 6.74
N THR A 25 -5.62 -17.60 7.84
CA THR A 25 -5.49 -16.83 9.10
C THR A 25 -5.52 -17.79 10.28
N SER A 26 -4.90 -17.40 11.42
CA SER A 26 -4.71 -18.28 12.61
C SER A 26 -5.98 -18.80 13.28
N GLY A 27 -7.17 -18.42 12.80
CA GLY A 27 -8.46 -18.92 13.28
C GLY A 27 -9.39 -19.44 12.18
N LYS A 28 -9.01 -19.37 10.90
CA LYS A 28 -9.87 -19.85 9.81
C LYS A 28 -9.82 -21.38 9.75
N PRO A 29 -10.95 -22.09 9.89
CA PRO A 29 -10.97 -23.54 9.76
C PRO A 29 -10.58 -23.99 8.36
N LEU A 30 -9.78 -25.06 8.26
CA LEU A 30 -9.36 -25.62 6.96
C LEU A 30 -10.55 -25.98 6.06
N ALA A 31 -11.65 -26.46 6.63
CA ALA A 31 -12.87 -26.77 5.87
C ALA A 31 -13.48 -25.52 5.19
N THR A 32 -13.33 -24.33 5.78
CA THR A 32 -13.75 -23.06 5.17
C THR A 32 -12.84 -22.72 4.00
N LEU A 33 -11.53 -22.85 4.18
CA LEU A 33 -10.55 -22.60 3.13
C LEU A 33 -10.74 -23.53 1.92
N ILE A 34 -11.01 -24.83 2.16
CA ILE A 34 -11.34 -25.79 1.10
C ILE A 34 -12.57 -25.35 0.30
N LYS A 35 -13.61 -24.83 0.97
CA LYS A 35 -14.81 -24.30 0.28
C LYS A 35 -14.48 -23.07 -0.57
N GLU A 36 -13.64 -22.16 -0.07
CA GLU A 36 -13.17 -20.98 -0.81
C GLU A 36 -12.38 -21.41 -2.06
N ILE A 37 -11.46 -22.36 -1.93
CA ILE A 37 -10.68 -22.92 -3.06
C ILE A 37 -11.61 -23.58 -4.09
N ALA A 38 -12.56 -24.40 -3.65
CA ALA A 38 -13.51 -25.05 -4.55
C ALA A 38 -14.36 -24.05 -5.35
N ALA A 39 -14.67 -22.88 -4.77
CA ALA A 39 -15.41 -21.82 -5.45
C ALA A 39 -14.64 -21.19 -6.63
N LEU A 40 -13.31 -21.36 -6.67
CA LEU A 40 -12.46 -20.87 -7.76
C LEU A 40 -12.55 -21.73 -9.03
N LYS A 41 -13.19 -22.91 -8.96
CA LYS A 41 -13.45 -23.80 -10.10
C LYS A 41 -12.19 -24.17 -10.89
N GLY A 42 -11.08 -24.40 -10.18
CA GLY A 42 -9.80 -24.83 -10.75
C GLY A 42 -8.98 -23.74 -11.44
N LYS A 43 -9.39 -22.46 -11.36
CA LYS A 43 -8.55 -21.35 -11.82
C LYS A 43 -7.28 -21.22 -10.97
N PRO A 44 -6.13 -20.83 -11.55
CA PRO A 44 -4.95 -20.48 -10.76
C PRO A 44 -5.24 -19.38 -9.75
N PHE A 45 -4.66 -19.48 -8.56
CA PHE A 45 -4.93 -18.55 -7.47
C PHE A 45 -3.73 -18.31 -6.57
N GLY A 46 -3.75 -17.18 -5.85
CA GLY A 46 -2.78 -16.87 -4.82
C GLY A 46 -3.25 -17.32 -3.44
N VAL A 47 -2.31 -17.63 -2.56
CA VAL A 47 -2.58 -17.92 -1.15
C VAL A 47 -2.03 -16.78 -0.32
N LEU A 48 -2.86 -16.07 0.43
CA LEU A 48 -2.43 -15.00 1.33
C LEU A 48 -2.35 -15.54 2.77
N HIS A 49 -1.14 -15.68 3.28
CA HIS A 49 -0.86 -16.06 4.66
C HIS A 49 -0.86 -14.82 5.56
N ARG A 50 -1.99 -14.64 6.27
CA ARG A 50 -2.26 -13.63 7.32
C ARG A 50 -2.40 -14.32 8.67
N GLY A 51 -1.48 -15.25 8.94
CA GLY A 51 -1.54 -16.19 10.04
C GLY A 51 -1.27 -17.62 9.58
N GLU A 52 -0.90 -18.46 10.54
CA GLU A 52 -0.57 -19.86 10.27
C GLU A 52 -1.82 -20.72 10.18
N ALA A 53 -1.80 -21.70 9.28
CA ALA A 53 -2.87 -22.69 9.23
C ALA A 53 -2.83 -23.56 10.49
N ALA A 54 -4.01 -23.89 11.05
CA ALA A 54 -4.10 -24.77 12.21
C ALA A 54 -3.53 -26.19 11.94
N ASP A 55 -3.55 -26.63 10.68
CA ASP A 55 -2.97 -27.89 10.21
C ASP A 55 -2.22 -27.63 8.89
N PRO A 56 -0.94 -27.20 8.95
CA PRO A 56 -0.15 -26.86 7.77
C PRO A 56 0.08 -28.05 6.83
N ASP A 57 0.25 -29.25 7.38
CA ASP A 57 0.54 -30.45 6.58
C ASP A 57 -0.68 -30.84 5.74
N ARG A 58 -1.89 -30.79 6.33
CA ARG A 58 -3.11 -31.04 5.57
C ARG A 58 -3.42 -29.90 4.59
N LEU A 59 -3.04 -28.66 4.91
CA LEU A 59 -3.13 -27.56 3.96
C LEU A 59 -2.23 -27.81 2.75
N GLN A 60 -0.97 -28.21 2.94
CA GLN A 60 -0.06 -28.55 1.86
C GLN A 60 -0.67 -29.60 0.93
N VAL A 61 -1.15 -30.71 1.49
CA VAL A 61 -1.81 -31.80 0.72
C VAL A 61 -3.01 -31.29 -0.07
N GLU A 62 -3.75 -30.31 0.45
CA GLU A 62 -4.86 -29.71 -0.29
C GLU A 62 -4.35 -28.81 -1.42
N LEU A 63 -3.40 -27.92 -1.14
CA LEU A 63 -2.87 -26.96 -2.12
C LEU A 63 -2.15 -27.66 -3.28
N ASP A 64 -1.49 -28.79 -3.03
CA ASP A 64 -0.81 -29.63 -4.05
C ASP A 64 -1.77 -30.14 -5.15
N LYS A 65 -3.08 -30.12 -4.90
CA LYS A 65 -4.12 -30.52 -5.88
C LYS A 65 -4.44 -29.41 -6.88
N HIS A 66 -3.94 -28.19 -6.66
CA HIS A 66 -4.33 -27.00 -7.40
C HIS A 66 -3.12 -26.26 -7.97
N GLN A 67 -3.37 -25.35 -8.91
CA GLN A 67 -2.34 -24.49 -9.48
C GLN A 67 -2.21 -23.22 -8.65
N ILE A 68 -1.21 -23.19 -7.76
CA ILE A 68 -0.92 -22.01 -6.96
C ILE A 68 -0.03 -21.06 -7.76
N ALA A 69 -0.47 -19.82 -7.95
CA ALA A 69 0.26 -18.79 -8.68
C ALA A 69 1.34 -18.13 -7.81
N THR A 70 0.97 -17.77 -6.57
CA THR A 70 1.84 -17.04 -5.63
C THR A 70 1.40 -17.29 -4.19
N HIS A 71 2.35 -17.48 -3.30
CA HIS A 71 2.15 -17.38 -1.85
C HIS A 71 2.50 -15.95 -1.40
N PHE A 72 1.52 -15.22 -0.92
CA PHE A 72 1.70 -13.91 -0.31
C PHE A 72 1.81 -14.07 1.20
N PHE A 73 2.79 -13.43 1.81
CA PHE A 73 2.97 -13.43 3.26
C PHE A 73 2.95 -11.99 3.75
N PHE A 74 2.29 -11.73 4.87
CA PHE A 74 2.39 -10.42 5.49
C PHE A 74 3.47 -10.44 6.56
N GLU A 75 4.33 -9.43 6.57
CA GLU A 75 5.46 -9.39 7.47
C GLU A 75 5.00 -9.38 8.94
N GLY A 76 5.46 -10.39 9.69
CA GLY A 76 5.14 -10.55 11.11
C GLY A 76 3.90 -11.43 11.39
N ASP A 77 3.15 -11.84 10.37
CA ASP A 77 1.95 -12.66 10.56
C ASP A 77 2.24 -14.17 10.66
N CYS A 78 3.42 -14.62 10.22
CA CYS A 78 3.84 -16.02 10.25
C CYS A 78 5.31 -16.12 10.66
N ASP A 79 5.66 -17.17 11.39
CA ASP A 79 7.05 -17.43 11.75
C ASP A 79 7.84 -17.93 10.53
N ASN A 80 9.17 -17.81 10.59
CA ASN A 80 10.06 -18.24 9.50
C ASN A 80 9.86 -19.73 9.18
N ALA A 81 9.72 -20.58 10.21
CA ALA A 81 9.50 -22.02 10.03
C ALA A 81 8.20 -22.34 9.28
N TYR A 82 7.17 -21.50 9.40
CA TYR A 82 5.95 -21.64 8.60
C TYR A 82 6.16 -21.15 7.18
N CYS A 83 6.83 -20.00 6.99
CA CYS A 83 7.15 -19.45 5.67
C CYS A 83 8.04 -20.39 4.84
N ASP A 84 9.00 -21.05 5.47
CA ASP A 84 9.98 -21.94 4.81
C ASP A 84 9.34 -23.22 4.28
N ARG A 85 8.17 -23.64 4.78
CA ARG A 85 7.43 -24.78 4.23
C ARG A 85 7.02 -24.59 2.77
N TRP A 86 6.94 -23.33 2.32
CA TRP A 86 6.51 -22.96 0.97
C TRP A 86 7.70 -22.61 0.05
N GLU A 87 8.92 -23.05 0.38
CA GLU A 87 10.17 -22.62 -0.28
C GLU A 87 10.23 -22.85 -1.80
N PHE A 88 9.56 -23.89 -2.32
CA PHE A 88 9.54 -24.22 -3.74
C PHE A 88 8.44 -23.49 -4.53
N SER A 89 7.84 -22.46 -3.93
CA SER A 89 6.78 -21.66 -4.54
C SER A 89 7.25 -20.25 -4.86
N ASN A 90 6.54 -19.55 -5.75
CA ASN A 90 6.70 -18.10 -5.91
C ASN A 90 6.16 -17.39 -4.67
N ARG A 91 7.01 -16.70 -3.90
CA ARG A 91 6.65 -16.04 -2.64
C ARG A 91 6.82 -14.53 -2.73
N VAL A 92 5.82 -13.81 -2.24
CA VAL A 92 5.80 -12.35 -2.18
C VAL A 92 5.61 -11.91 -0.75
N LEU A 93 6.51 -11.06 -0.24
CA LEU A 93 6.40 -10.48 1.10
C LEU A 93 5.66 -9.15 1.04
N LEU A 94 4.64 -8.99 1.86
CA LEU A 94 3.83 -7.80 1.96
C LEU A 94 4.11 -7.08 3.28
N GLN A 95 4.15 -5.75 3.25
CA GLN A 95 4.24 -4.93 4.45
C GLN A 95 3.40 -3.67 4.27
N ASP A 96 2.65 -3.27 5.28
CA ASP A 96 2.09 -1.92 5.32
C ASP A 96 3.10 -0.96 5.95
N GLY A 97 3.81 -0.22 5.10
CA GLY A 97 4.75 0.81 5.53
C GLY A 97 4.09 2.11 5.99
N PHE A 98 2.77 2.24 5.83
CA PHE A 98 2.08 3.47 6.21
C PHE A 98 1.74 3.46 7.71
N ALA A 99 2.53 4.19 8.50
CA ALA A 99 2.27 4.43 9.93
C ALA A 99 1.03 5.32 10.15
N ARG A 100 -0.15 4.74 9.96
CA ARG A 100 -1.43 5.44 10.03
C ARG A 100 -1.67 6.04 11.41
N GLN A 101 -2.04 7.31 11.44
CA GLN A 101 -2.55 7.96 12.64
C GLN A 101 -4.08 7.96 12.69
N GLN A 102 -4.65 8.05 13.90
CA GLN A 102 -6.11 8.16 14.06
C GLN A 102 -6.63 9.48 13.48
N ARG A 103 -5.87 10.58 13.64
CA ARG A 103 -6.18 11.88 13.05
C ARG A 103 -4.99 12.36 12.21
N ASN A 104 -5.29 13.05 11.13
CA ASN A 104 -4.27 13.70 10.29
C ASN A 104 -3.37 14.66 11.07
N ALA A 105 -3.92 15.33 12.09
CA ALA A 105 -3.21 16.27 12.95
C ALA A 105 -2.11 15.62 13.81
N ASP A 106 -2.17 14.29 13.99
CA ASP A 106 -1.23 13.57 14.85
C ASP A 106 0.05 13.17 14.07
N HIS A 107 0.07 13.32 12.74
CA HIS A 107 1.31 13.22 11.97
C HIS A 107 2.22 14.42 12.25
N ARG A 108 3.54 14.23 12.13
CA ARG A 108 4.51 15.31 12.35
C ARG A 108 4.74 16.11 11.06
N GLN A 109 4.30 17.36 11.04
CA GLN A 109 4.52 18.28 9.91
C GLN A 109 6.01 18.45 9.62
N GLY A 110 6.41 18.14 8.38
CA GLY A 110 7.78 18.39 7.90
C GLY A 110 8.84 17.42 8.42
N VAL A 111 8.43 16.35 9.10
CA VAL A 111 9.32 15.27 9.55
C VAL A 111 9.20 14.10 8.57
N ASP A 112 10.34 13.48 8.26
CA ASP A 112 10.40 12.25 7.47
C ASP A 112 10.20 11.06 8.39
N GLU A 113 9.20 10.24 8.08
CA GLU A 113 8.94 8.98 8.75
C GLU A 113 9.40 7.84 7.82
N GLU A 114 9.99 6.79 8.38
CA GLU A 114 10.35 5.63 7.58
C GLU A 114 9.05 4.95 7.11
N TYR A 115 8.96 4.66 5.81
CA TYR A 115 7.84 3.95 5.23
C TYR A 115 8.15 2.45 5.21
N SER A 116 9.17 2.05 4.45
CA SER A 116 9.59 0.66 4.36
C SER A 116 10.93 0.54 3.66
N ASP A 117 11.77 -0.35 4.17
CA ASP A 117 12.98 -0.82 3.51
C ASP A 117 12.77 -2.17 2.78
N LEU A 118 11.53 -2.70 2.75
CA LEU A 118 11.22 -4.04 2.25
C LEU A 118 11.65 -4.24 0.80
N ALA A 119 11.45 -3.23 -0.05
CA ALA A 119 11.87 -3.22 -1.44
C ALA A 119 13.37 -3.51 -1.62
N TYR A 120 14.20 -3.23 -0.60
CA TYR A 120 15.65 -3.45 -0.63
C TYR A 120 16.10 -4.75 0.07
N ARG A 121 15.20 -5.47 0.75
CA ARG A 121 15.55 -6.63 1.57
C ARG A 121 14.73 -7.90 1.33
N TYR A 122 13.63 -7.85 0.57
CA TYR A 122 12.77 -9.01 0.33
C TYR A 122 13.54 -10.25 -0.17
N ARG A 123 14.51 -10.06 -1.08
CA ARG A 123 15.38 -11.15 -1.57
C ARG A 123 16.28 -11.75 -0.48
N ARG A 124 16.83 -10.92 0.42
CA ARG A 124 17.63 -11.41 1.57
C ARG A 124 16.77 -12.17 2.57
N LYS A 125 15.45 -11.95 2.55
CA LYS A 125 14.47 -12.70 3.32
C LYS A 125 13.97 -13.97 2.59
N GLY A 126 14.49 -14.28 1.40
CA GLY A 126 14.13 -15.48 0.63
C GLY A 126 12.87 -15.33 -0.24
N PHE A 127 12.40 -14.11 -0.50
CA PHE A 127 11.20 -13.88 -1.32
C PHE A 127 11.55 -13.43 -2.74
N GLU A 128 10.70 -13.78 -3.70
CA GLU A 128 10.81 -13.44 -5.13
C GLU A 128 10.21 -12.07 -5.45
N GLY A 129 9.36 -11.54 -4.58
CA GLY A 129 8.79 -10.19 -4.74
C GLY A 129 8.36 -9.55 -3.43
N TYR A 130 7.87 -8.31 -3.55
CA TYR A 130 7.30 -7.56 -2.43
C TYR A 130 6.05 -6.78 -2.84
N GLY A 131 5.29 -6.30 -1.85
CA GLY A 131 4.17 -5.39 -2.08
C GLY A 131 3.78 -4.60 -0.82
N ASP A 132 2.98 -3.56 -1.00
CA ASP A 132 2.51 -2.69 0.08
C ASP A 132 1.09 -2.15 -0.16
N HIS A 133 0.64 -1.26 0.75
CA HIS A 133 -0.67 -0.61 0.71
C HIS A 133 -0.61 0.87 0.31
N THR A 134 0.50 1.30 -0.31
CA THR A 134 0.76 2.69 -0.71
C THR A 134 0.59 3.67 0.47
N ILE A 135 0.14 4.90 0.21
CA ILE A 135 -0.15 5.95 1.22
C ILE A 135 -1.53 5.80 1.88
N VAL A 136 -2.26 4.72 1.62
CA VAL A 136 -3.63 4.50 2.15
C VAL A 136 -3.61 3.67 3.43
N GLY A 137 -2.67 2.74 3.51
CA GLY A 137 -2.60 1.71 4.54
C GLY A 137 -3.65 0.61 4.36
N GLU A 138 -3.49 -0.47 5.11
CA GLU A 138 -4.33 -1.66 5.08
C GLU A 138 -5.75 -1.39 5.61
N ILE A 139 -5.86 -0.55 6.65
CA ILE A 139 -7.12 -0.34 7.37
C ILE A 139 -8.11 0.46 6.50
N PHE A 140 -9.15 -0.24 6.03
CA PHE A 140 -10.29 0.38 5.38
C PHE A 140 -11.20 1.10 6.39
N THR A 141 -11.49 2.37 6.12
CA THR A 141 -12.54 3.11 6.84
C THR A 141 -13.65 3.53 5.87
N PRO A 142 -14.92 3.10 6.07
CA PRO A 142 -16.02 3.41 5.16
C PRO A 142 -16.26 4.91 4.95
N THR A 143 -15.96 5.72 5.97
CA THR A 143 -16.07 7.18 5.95
C THR A 143 -14.82 7.88 5.40
N GLY A 144 -13.75 7.15 5.07
CA GLY A 144 -12.42 7.71 4.80
C GLY A 144 -11.84 8.42 6.03
N GLY A 145 -11.20 9.57 5.83
CA GLY A 145 -10.86 10.51 6.92
C GLY A 145 -12.10 11.23 7.51
N GLY A 146 -13.30 10.92 7.03
CA GLY A 146 -14.56 11.55 7.42
C GLY A 146 -14.71 13.00 6.92
N LYS A 147 -15.97 13.49 6.90
CA LYS A 147 -16.26 14.93 6.74
C LYS A 147 -15.71 15.78 7.90
N ALA A 148 -15.23 15.13 8.96
CA ALA A 148 -14.70 15.71 10.18
C ALA A 148 -13.16 15.77 10.25
N ALA A 149 -12.41 15.33 9.23
CA ALA A 149 -10.96 15.59 9.21
C ALA A 149 -10.73 17.09 9.10
N ILE A 150 -10.46 17.73 10.24
CA ILE A 150 -10.26 19.17 10.33
C ILE A 150 -8.96 19.54 9.61
N THR A 151 -7.91 18.79 9.89
CA THR A 151 -6.60 18.91 9.23
C THR A 151 -6.57 18.16 7.91
N VAL A 152 -6.19 18.85 6.83
CA VAL A 152 -5.87 18.23 5.54
C VAL A 152 -4.45 17.67 5.61
N ALA A 153 -4.24 16.44 5.16
CA ALA A 153 -2.92 15.84 4.99
C ALA A 153 -2.72 15.40 3.54
N ILE A 154 -1.54 15.67 2.99
CA ILE A 154 -1.07 15.11 1.72
C ILE A 154 0.18 14.29 2.03
N HIS A 155 0.25 13.08 1.52
CA HIS A 155 1.34 12.14 1.76
C HIS A 155 2.21 12.02 0.51
N LEU A 156 3.52 12.09 0.68
CA LEU A 156 4.49 11.89 -0.39
C LEU A 156 5.53 10.87 0.07
N THR A 157 5.68 9.78 -0.67
CA THR A 157 6.75 8.80 -0.45
C THR A 157 7.99 9.19 -1.26
N PHE A 158 9.19 8.78 -0.86
CA PHE A 158 10.42 9.03 -1.62
C PHE A 158 11.54 8.13 -1.13
N GLN A 159 12.53 7.84 -1.99
CA GLN A 159 13.76 7.21 -1.55
C GLN A 159 14.58 8.17 -0.68
N THR A 160 15.36 7.64 0.26
CA THR A 160 16.27 8.45 1.11
C THR A 160 16.95 9.59 0.34
N LEU A 161 16.75 10.83 0.83
CA LEU A 161 17.37 12.04 0.28
C LEU A 161 18.70 12.38 0.96
N VAL A 162 19.04 11.67 2.03
CA VAL A 162 20.25 11.88 2.81
C VAL A 162 21.33 10.92 2.33
N ALA A 163 22.47 11.46 1.92
CA ALA A 163 23.64 10.67 1.54
C ALA A 163 24.11 9.81 2.72
N ASN A 164 24.59 8.59 2.43
CA ASN A 164 25.13 7.63 3.40
C ASN A 164 24.11 7.06 4.42
N ARG A 165 22.81 7.27 4.22
CA ARG A 165 21.79 6.48 4.93
C ARG A 165 21.51 5.17 4.18
N PRO A 166 21.19 4.08 4.88
CA PRO A 166 20.67 2.86 4.25
C PRO A 166 19.51 3.19 3.32
N GLN A 167 19.45 2.48 2.20
CA GLN A 167 18.36 2.66 1.26
C GLN A 167 17.05 2.17 1.90
N SER A 168 16.09 3.08 1.94
CA SER A 168 14.73 2.85 2.45
C SER A 168 13.81 3.84 1.75
N ILE A 169 12.52 3.51 1.72
CA ILE A 169 11.46 4.42 1.31
C ILE A 169 11.01 5.17 2.55
N TRP A 170 10.87 6.48 2.42
CA TRP A 170 10.42 7.41 3.44
C TRP A 170 9.10 8.02 3.02
N ILE A 171 8.38 8.58 4.00
CA ILE A 171 7.14 9.32 3.78
C ILE A 171 7.20 10.65 4.53
N ARG A 172 6.72 11.71 3.88
CA ARG A 172 6.51 13.02 4.50
C ARG A 172 5.03 13.41 4.43
N HIS A 173 4.54 13.93 5.53
CA HIS A 173 3.17 14.40 5.70
C HIS A 173 3.12 15.93 5.59
N PHE A 174 2.30 16.43 4.67
CA PHE A 174 2.05 17.86 4.46
C PHE A 174 0.66 18.20 4.98
N LEU A 175 0.63 18.80 6.17
CA LEU A 175 -0.57 19.17 6.90
C LEU A 175 -0.97 20.61 6.62
N SER A 176 -2.27 20.91 6.68
CA SER A 176 -2.76 22.29 6.78
C SER A 176 -2.34 22.92 8.12
N ASP A 177 -2.20 24.24 8.17
CA ASP A 177 -1.88 24.96 9.40
C ASP A 177 -3.09 25.00 10.34
N ASP A 178 -4.28 25.24 9.77
CA ASP A 178 -5.52 25.25 10.54
C ASP A 178 -6.00 23.84 10.86
N SER A 179 -6.17 23.59 12.16
CA SER A 179 -6.85 22.42 12.72
C SER A 179 -8.17 22.80 13.42
N THR A 180 -8.75 23.95 13.08
CA THR A 180 -10.02 24.43 13.63
C THR A 180 -11.19 24.10 12.70
N ALA A 181 -12.35 23.73 13.27
CA ALA A 181 -13.51 23.27 12.51
C ALA A 181 -14.11 24.33 11.57
N THR A 182 -13.70 25.59 11.69
CA THR A 182 -14.24 26.75 10.95
C THR A 182 -13.43 27.12 9.71
N ALA A 183 -12.21 26.61 9.54
CA ALA A 183 -11.37 26.95 8.40
C ALA A 183 -11.97 26.40 7.07
N PRO A 184 -12.07 27.23 6.01
CA PRO A 184 -12.56 26.74 4.73
C PRO A 184 -11.65 25.64 4.16
N ARG A 185 -12.22 24.49 3.80
CA ARG A 185 -11.47 23.32 3.30
C ARG A 185 -10.47 23.67 2.20
N ALA A 186 -10.85 24.58 1.29
CA ALA A 186 -9.99 25.00 0.20
C ALA A 186 -8.73 25.74 0.67
N VAL A 187 -8.82 26.51 1.76
CA VAL A 187 -7.66 27.17 2.39
C VAL A 187 -6.71 26.11 2.95
N CYS A 188 -7.22 25.13 3.71
CA CYS A 188 -6.42 24.04 4.26
C CYS A 188 -5.72 23.21 3.17
N VAL A 189 -6.40 22.93 2.05
CA VAL A 189 -5.79 22.24 0.90
C VAL A 189 -4.65 23.06 0.30
N ARG A 190 -4.83 24.37 0.12
CA ARG A 190 -3.76 25.24 -0.41
C ARG A 190 -2.55 25.28 0.51
N GLN A 191 -2.74 25.44 1.83
CA GLN A 191 -1.64 25.40 2.80
C GLN A 191 -0.81 24.11 2.70
N ALA A 192 -1.46 22.95 2.61
CA ALA A 192 -0.79 21.67 2.46
C ALA A 192 -0.06 21.54 1.11
N LEU A 193 -0.69 21.98 0.02
CA LEU A 193 -0.11 22.00 -1.32
C LEU A 193 1.11 22.93 -1.42
N ASP A 194 1.06 24.11 -0.81
CA ASP A 194 2.18 25.06 -0.83
C ASP A 194 3.41 24.50 -0.12
N LYS A 195 3.21 23.72 0.96
CA LYS A 195 4.28 23.01 1.66
C LYS A 195 4.86 21.87 0.79
N LEU A 196 3.99 21.08 0.15
CA LEU A 196 4.37 20.00 -0.75
C LEU A 196 5.15 20.52 -1.98
N GLY A 197 4.61 21.54 -2.65
CA GLY A 197 5.21 22.14 -3.83
C GLY A 197 6.57 22.76 -3.52
N ARG A 198 6.73 23.43 -2.37
CA ARG A 198 8.05 23.92 -1.91
C ARG A 198 9.04 22.77 -1.71
N PHE A 199 8.63 21.69 -1.06
CA PHE A 199 9.50 20.53 -0.84
C PHE A 199 9.94 19.88 -2.16
N ILE A 200 9.01 19.66 -3.09
CA ILE A 200 9.32 19.12 -4.43
C ILE A 200 10.26 20.07 -5.18
N ASN A 201 10.01 21.39 -5.12
CA ASN A 201 10.86 22.37 -5.80
C ASN A 201 12.28 22.47 -5.21
N GLN A 202 12.45 22.23 -3.91
CA GLN A 202 13.76 22.13 -3.28
C GLN A 202 14.53 20.87 -3.73
N HIS A 203 13.81 19.80 -4.07
CA HIS A 203 14.38 18.49 -4.41
C HIS A 203 14.05 18.08 -5.85
N ARG A 204 13.95 19.03 -6.80
CA ARG A 204 13.39 18.77 -8.15
C ARG A 204 14.01 17.58 -8.87
N ARG A 205 15.32 17.39 -8.74
CA ARG A 205 16.01 16.25 -9.38
C ARG A 205 15.53 14.91 -8.84
N ALA A 206 15.31 14.80 -7.52
CA ALA A 206 14.86 13.58 -6.88
C ALA A 206 13.42 13.21 -7.27
N PHE A 207 12.61 14.17 -7.71
CA PHE A 207 11.20 13.96 -8.06
C PHE A 207 10.91 14.05 -9.57
N ALA A 208 11.94 14.22 -10.41
CA ALA A 208 11.78 14.46 -11.84
C ALA A 208 11.09 13.30 -12.59
N PHE A 209 11.25 12.06 -12.09
CA PHE A 209 10.62 10.87 -12.65
C PHE A 209 9.09 10.85 -12.49
N SER A 210 8.54 11.58 -11.52
CA SER A 210 7.12 11.48 -11.17
C SER A 210 6.29 12.56 -11.84
N THR A 211 5.40 12.14 -12.73
CA THR A 211 4.42 13.07 -13.34
C THR A 211 3.35 13.50 -12.33
N ALA A 212 3.13 12.74 -11.25
CA ALA A 212 2.33 13.21 -10.13
C ALA A 212 3.02 14.35 -9.35
N CYS A 213 4.34 14.30 -9.16
CA CYS A 213 5.09 15.44 -8.58
C CYS A 213 5.11 16.66 -9.50
N GLN A 214 5.17 16.47 -10.82
CA GLN A 214 5.06 17.59 -11.77
C GLN A 214 3.72 18.35 -11.61
N TYR A 215 2.63 17.64 -11.33
CA TYR A 215 1.33 18.26 -11.01
C TYR A 215 1.37 19.10 -9.73
N PHE A 216 2.14 18.68 -8.73
CA PHE A 216 2.26 19.39 -7.44
C PHE A 216 3.31 20.51 -7.43
N ALA A 217 4.23 20.54 -8.40
CA ALA A 217 5.35 21.49 -8.42
C ALA A 217 4.93 22.93 -8.75
N GLY A 218 3.74 23.13 -9.35
CA GLY A 218 3.19 24.44 -9.71
C GLY A 218 1.95 24.83 -8.88
N PRO A 219 1.62 26.13 -8.83
CA PRO A 219 0.38 26.58 -8.21
C PRO A 219 -0.81 26.03 -9.01
N PRO A 220 -1.77 25.35 -8.36
CA PRO A 220 -2.89 24.77 -9.09
C PRO A 220 -3.85 25.88 -9.55
N ALA A 221 -4.33 25.79 -10.79
CA ALA A 221 -5.30 26.75 -11.35
C ALA A 221 -6.62 26.80 -10.54
N SER A 222 -6.98 25.70 -9.88
CA SER A 222 -8.10 25.60 -8.96
C SER A 222 -7.75 24.65 -7.81
N THR A 223 -8.37 24.84 -6.64
CA THR A 223 -8.07 23.98 -5.48
C THR A 223 -8.63 22.56 -5.72
N PRO A 224 -7.78 21.53 -5.83
CA PRO A 224 -8.23 20.17 -6.10
C PRO A 224 -9.00 19.57 -4.92
N SER A 225 -9.89 18.63 -5.21
CA SER A 225 -10.56 17.86 -4.16
C SER A 225 -9.59 16.89 -3.47
N LEU A 226 -9.91 16.48 -2.24
CA LEU A 226 -9.11 15.50 -1.50
C LEU A 226 -8.96 14.16 -2.25
N GLY A 227 -9.98 13.77 -3.03
CA GLY A 227 -9.91 12.58 -3.87
C GLY A 227 -8.89 12.71 -5.00
N VAL A 228 -8.77 13.89 -5.61
CA VAL A 228 -7.72 14.16 -6.62
C VAL A 228 -6.33 14.08 -5.98
N LEU A 229 -6.15 14.72 -4.82
CA LEU A 229 -4.88 14.69 -4.08
C LEU A 229 -4.47 13.25 -3.75
N LYS A 230 -5.40 12.47 -3.17
CA LYS A 230 -5.14 11.06 -2.81
C LYS A 230 -4.77 10.22 -4.03
N ARG A 231 -5.49 10.36 -5.15
CA ARG A 231 -5.15 9.66 -6.41
C ARG A 231 -3.77 10.04 -6.92
N ARG A 232 -3.38 11.31 -6.82
CA ARG A 232 -2.05 11.78 -7.23
C ARG A 232 -0.95 11.26 -6.30
N SER A 233 -1.18 11.21 -4.99
CA SER A 233 -0.24 10.61 -4.03
C SER A 233 -0.07 9.10 -4.25
N ILE A 234 -1.15 8.35 -4.52
CA ILE A 234 -1.07 6.93 -4.88
C ILE A 234 -0.30 6.76 -6.20
N LYS A 235 -0.63 7.55 -7.22
CA LYS A 235 0.08 7.54 -8.51
C LYS A 235 1.57 7.81 -8.35
N HIS A 236 1.93 8.80 -7.54
CA HIS A 236 3.33 9.11 -7.24
C HIS A 236 4.05 7.90 -6.61
N HIS A 237 3.42 7.26 -5.63
CA HIS A 237 3.99 6.09 -4.97
C HIS A 237 4.22 4.93 -5.95
N LEU A 238 3.27 4.66 -6.86
CA LEU A 238 3.44 3.66 -7.91
C LEU A 238 4.56 4.03 -8.90
N GLU A 239 4.66 5.32 -9.28
CA GLU A 239 5.76 5.82 -10.10
C GLU A 239 7.11 5.66 -9.39
N LEU A 240 7.16 5.86 -8.06
CA LEU A 240 8.35 5.63 -7.25
C LEU A 240 8.74 4.15 -7.28
N MET A 241 7.81 3.23 -7.06
CA MET A 241 8.10 1.79 -7.11
C MET A 241 8.64 1.38 -8.49
N SER A 242 8.02 1.89 -9.57
CA SER A 242 8.50 1.65 -10.93
C SER A 242 9.86 2.30 -11.21
N HIS A 243 10.16 3.45 -10.61
CA HIS A 243 11.44 4.14 -10.81
C HIS A 243 12.60 3.43 -10.12
N LEU A 244 12.34 2.81 -8.95
CA LEU A 244 13.35 2.13 -8.17
C LEU A 244 13.91 0.88 -8.86
N ASN A 245 13.15 0.21 -9.75
CA ASN A 245 13.59 -0.96 -10.52
C ASN A 245 14.31 -2.04 -9.65
N LEU A 246 13.76 -2.35 -8.47
CA LEU A 246 14.31 -3.29 -7.47
C LEU A 246 13.72 -4.70 -7.59
#